data_AF-A0AAJ2B480-F1
#
_entry.id   AF-A0AAJ2B480-F1
#
_cell.length_a   1.000
_cell.length_b   1.000
_cell.length_c   1.000
_cell.angle_alpha   90.00
_cell.angle_beta   90.00
_cell.angle_gamma   90.00
#
_symmetry.space_group_name_H-M   'P 1'
#
loop_
_entity.id
_entity.type
_entity.pdbx_description
1 polymer ?
#
loop_
_entity_poly.entity_id
_entity_poly.type
_entity_poly.pdbx_seq_one_letter_code
_entity_poly.pdbx_strand_id
1 'polypeptide(L)'
;MDQLNSQKASLEANASTTDAACGFNEATNQDYADWKRLRLVIEHENTLVNHRLTWLLTSQTVAFAAIAVIFKEWLPDRKDGGTYDLLLALMILVCLLGFGTALLVSRGLLHAQTHIARLDRWWYSPDRANMSMDFPRTRNERLEERRARMELAQEKLGSHPPLQHQTDLRSDDLLSPSNLPACFMYMWPVIGAILVFVRLAI
;
A
#
# COMPACT_ATOMS: atom_id res chain seq x y z
N MET A 1 -18.70 -45.47 46.49
CA MET A 1 -18.03 -44.16 46.31
C MET A 1 -16.66 -44.33 45.66
N ASP A 2 -15.87 -45.34 46.03
CA ASP A 2 -14.48 -45.47 45.52
C ASP A 2 -14.35 -45.71 44.02
N GLN A 3 -15.27 -46.44 43.38
CA GLN A 3 -15.21 -46.66 41.93
C GLN A 3 -15.45 -45.37 41.11
N LEU A 4 -16.23 -44.43 41.64
CA LEU A 4 -16.54 -43.18 40.95
C LEU A 4 -15.35 -42.20 41.02
N ASN A 5 -14.60 -42.22 42.13
CA ASN A 5 -13.37 -41.45 42.27
C ASN A 5 -12.25 -42.01 41.40
N SER A 6 -12.17 -43.34 41.21
CA SER A 6 -11.19 -43.97 40.32
C SER A 6 -11.46 -43.67 38.84
N GLN A 7 -12.73 -43.66 38.40
CA GLN A 7 -13.09 -43.23 37.03
C GLN A 7 -12.84 -41.74 36.78
N LYS A 8 -13.09 -40.89 37.77
CA LYS A 8 -12.81 -39.46 37.64
C LYS A 8 -11.30 -39.20 37.50
N ALA A 9 -10.47 -39.90 38.27
CA ALA A 9 -9.03 -39.78 38.19
C ALA A 9 -8.46 -40.26 36.83
N SER A 10 -9.02 -41.31 36.22
CA SER A 10 -8.58 -41.78 34.90
C SER A 10 -9.06 -40.86 33.75
N LEU A 11 -10.23 -40.24 33.88
CA LEU A 11 -10.70 -39.22 32.94
C LEU A 11 -9.84 -37.94 33.00
N GLU A 12 -9.48 -37.49 34.20
CA GLU A 12 -8.59 -36.33 34.38
C GLU A 12 -7.15 -36.61 33.90
N ALA A 13 -6.64 -37.83 34.12
CA ALA A 13 -5.33 -38.24 33.61
C ALA A 13 -5.29 -38.31 32.06
N ASN A 14 -6.37 -38.82 31.43
CA ASN A 14 -6.47 -38.91 29.98
C ASN A 14 -6.69 -37.55 29.31
N ALA A 15 -7.48 -36.65 29.93
CA ALA A 15 -7.66 -35.29 29.43
C ALA A 15 -6.34 -34.48 29.43
N SER A 16 -5.54 -34.66 30.49
CA SER A 16 -4.22 -34.01 30.62
C SER A 16 -3.20 -34.52 29.60
N THR A 17 -3.27 -35.80 29.19
CA THR A 17 -2.35 -36.36 28.18
C THR A 17 -2.74 -36.02 26.74
N THR A 18 -4.03 -35.83 26.44
CA THR A 18 -4.47 -35.40 25.10
C THR A 18 -4.11 -33.95 24.79
N ASP A 19 -4.10 -33.05 25.78
CA ASP A 19 -3.72 -31.65 25.58
C ASP A 19 -2.20 -31.48 25.36
N ALA A 20 -1.39 -32.38 25.92
CA ALA A 20 0.06 -32.38 25.73
C ALA A 20 0.52 -33.03 24.40
N ALA A 21 -0.26 -33.98 23.85
CA ALA A 21 0.07 -34.69 22.61
C ALA A 21 -0.38 -33.94 21.33
N CYS A 22 -1.39 -33.07 21.43
CA CYS A 22 -1.84 -32.19 20.34
C CYS A 22 -1.46 -30.72 20.56
N GLY A 23 -0.52 -30.44 21.47
CA GLY A 23 -0.02 -29.09 21.70
C GLY A 23 0.63 -28.54 20.42
N PHE A 24 -0.07 -27.63 19.75
CA PHE A 24 0.48 -26.86 18.64
C PHE A 24 1.73 -26.15 19.13
N ASN A 25 2.90 -26.67 18.77
CA ASN A 25 4.15 -26.07 19.14
C ASN A 25 4.57 -25.10 18.03
N GLU A 26 4.33 -23.81 18.30
CA GLU A 26 4.66 -22.70 17.42
C GLU A 26 6.10 -22.76 16.89
N ALA A 27 7.05 -23.26 17.69
CA ALA A 27 8.46 -23.34 17.30
C ALA A 27 8.77 -24.47 16.30
N THR A 28 7.89 -25.49 16.19
CA THR A 28 8.09 -26.62 15.25
C THR A 28 7.29 -26.46 13.96
N ASN A 29 6.23 -25.64 13.95
CA ASN A 29 5.48 -25.37 12.74
C ASN A 29 6.10 -24.21 11.95
N GLN A 30 7.01 -24.54 11.03
CA GLN A 30 7.70 -23.58 10.17
C GLN A 30 6.73 -22.72 9.36
N ASP A 31 5.61 -23.28 8.88
CA ASP A 31 4.62 -22.53 8.10
C ASP A 31 3.97 -21.42 8.91
N TYR A 32 3.69 -21.68 10.19
CA TYR A 32 3.13 -20.66 11.07
C TYR A 32 4.13 -19.55 11.39
N ALA A 33 5.41 -19.91 11.59
CA ALA A 33 6.47 -18.94 11.79
C ALA A 33 6.66 -18.05 10.54
N ASP A 34 6.64 -18.63 9.34
CA ASP A 34 6.77 -17.89 8.09
C ASP A 34 5.53 -17.02 7.82
N TRP A 35 4.33 -17.50 8.13
CA TRP A 35 3.11 -16.69 8.08
C TRP A 35 3.20 -15.46 8.99
N LYS A 36 3.67 -15.62 10.23
CA LYS A 36 3.85 -14.50 11.17
C LYS A 36 4.84 -13.47 10.64
N ARG A 37 5.99 -13.92 10.12
CA ARG A 37 7.01 -13.05 9.51
C ARG A 37 6.42 -12.28 8.34
N LEU A 38 5.70 -12.97 7.46
CA LEU A 38 5.11 -12.38 6.28
C LEU A 38 4.08 -11.31 6.64
N ARG A 39 3.19 -11.62 7.59
CA ARG A 39 2.20 -10.67 8.10
C ARG A 39 2.84 -9.42 8.69
N LEU A 40 3.91 -9.58 9.48
CA LEU A 40 4.63 -8.45 10.06
C LEU A 40 5.25 -7.54 8.99
N VAL A 41 5.80 -8.14 7.92
CA VAL A 41 6.34 -7.36 6.79
C VAL A 41 5.23 -6.63 6.04
N ILE A 42 4.10 -7.28 5.80
CA ILE A 42 2.95 -6.65 5.13
C ILE A 42 2.40 -5.48 5.98
N GLU A 43 2.27 -5.67 7.29
CA GLU A 43 1.82 -4.61 8.21
C GLU A 43 2.78 -3.42 8.23
N HIS A 44 4.09 -3.68 8.21
CA HIS A 44 5.11 -2.64 8.10
C HIS A 44 4.98 -1.85 6.79
N GLU A 45 4.84 -2.53 5.65
CA GLU A 45 4.67 -1.88 4.34
C GLU A 45 3.37 -1.07 4.26
N ASN A 46 2.26 -1.60 4.78
CA ASN A 46 0.99 -0.88 4.86
C ASN A 46 1.11 0.40 5.70
N THR A 47 1.79 0.32 6.85
CA THR A 47 2.08 1.48 7.70
C THR A 47 2.91 2.52 6.96
N LEU A 48 3.92 2.07 6.20
CA LEU A 48 4.79 2.94 5.41
C LEU A 48 4.05 3.61 4.24
N VAL A 49 3.17 2.87 3.57
CA VAL A 49 2.25 3.38 2.53
C VAL A 49 1.35 4.47 3.11
N ASN A 50 0.73 4.22 4.27
CA ASN A 50 -0.12 5.19 4.93
C ASN A 50 0.65 6.49 5.27
N HIS A 51 1.84 6.36 5.87
CA HIS A 51 2.70 7.52 6.13
C HIS A 51 3.03 8.30 4.86
N ARG A 52 3.41 7.64 3.76
CA ARG A 52 3.70 8.30 2.48
C ARG A 52 2.50 9.07 1.93
N LEU A 53 1.29 8.51 2.06
CA LEU A 53 0.05 9.18 1.63
C LEU A 53 -0.27 10.39 2.52
N THR A 54 -0.09 10.28 3.83
CA THR A 54 -0.23 11.43 4.74
C THR A 54 0.77 12.53 4.39
N TRP A 55 2.04 12.19 4.15
CA TRP A 55 3.06 13.16 3.73
C TRP A 55 2.72 13.82 2.41
N LEU A 56 2.20 13.04 1.44
CA LEU A 56 1.71 13.59 0.19
C LEU A 56 0.61 14.61 0.46
N LEU A 57 -0.49 14.23 1.10
CA LEU A 57 -1.62 15.13 1.36
C LEU A 57 -1.21 16.41 2.10
N THR A 58 -0.37 16.29 3.13
CA THR A 58 0.14 17.44 3.88
C THR A 58 0.97 18.36 2.97
N SER A 59 1.91 17.81 2.19
CA SER A 59 2.74 18.61 1.27
C SER A 59 1.91 19.29 0.18
N GLN A 60 0.90 18.62 -0.37
CA GLN A 60 0.00 19.19 -1.37
C GLN A 60 -0.84 20.34 -0.78
N THR A 61 -1.37 20.16 0.43
CA THR A 61 -2.11 21.20 1.14
C THR A 61 -1.26 22.44 1.38
N VAL A 62 -0.01 22.26 1.80
CA VAL A 62 0.94 23.37 1.98
C VAL A 62 1.24 24.08 0.65
N ALA A 63 1.44 23.34 -0.44
CA ALA A 63 1.67 23.92 -1.76
C ALA A 63 0.48 24.73 -2.26
N PHE A 64 -0.76 24.26 -2.06
CA PHE A 64 -1.96 25.02 -2.38
C PHE A 64 -2.10 26.28 -1.53
N ALA A 65 -1.82 26.20 -0.24
CA ALA A 65 -1.84 27.36 0.64
C ALA A 65 -0.83 28.42 0.19
N ALA A 66 0.38 28.00 -0.21
CA ALA A 66 1.39 28.90 -0.75
C ALA A 66 0.91 29.60 -2.03
N ILE A 67 0.29 28.87 -2.95
CA ILE A 67 -0.30 29.45 -4.17
C ILE A 67 -1.41 30.44 -3.83
N ALA A 68 -2.28 30.13 -2.86
CA ALA A 68 -3.34 31.04 -2.45
C ALA A 68 -2.80 32.37 -1.87
N VAL A 69 -1.72 32.29 -1.08
CA VAL A 69 -1.02 33.48 -0.56
C VAL A 69 -0.41 34.29 -1.70
N ILE A 70 0.27 33.66 -2.65
CA ILE A 70 0.86 34.35 -3.81
C ILE A 70 -0.25 35.00 -4.67
N PHE A 71 -1.36 34.29 -4.90
CA PHE A 71 -2.52 34.80 -5.65
C PHE A 71 -3.13 36.05 -5.00
N LYS A 72 -3.20 36.07 -3.67
CA LYS A 72 -3.72 37.20 -2.92
C LYS A 72 -2.91 38.47 -3.15
N GLU A 73 -1.58 38.35 -3.16
CA GLU A 73 -0.67 39.48 -3.42
C GLU A 73 -0.59 39.85 -4.91
N TRP A 74 -0.91 38.91 -5.81
CA TRP A 74 -0.89 39.15 -7.25
C TRP A 74 -2.06 40.04 -7.75
N LEU A 75 -3.19 40.03 -7.04
CA LEU A 75 -4.42 40.75 -7.40
C LEU A 75 -4.34 42.30 -7.33
N PRO A 76 -3.75 42.93 -6.30
CA PRO A 76 -3.88 44.38 -6.09
C PRO A 76 -2.92 45.23 -6.93
N ASP A 77 -1.72 44.73 -7.27
CA ASP A 77 -0.59 45.61 -7.58
C ASP A 77 -0.16 45.63 -9.06
N ARG A 78 -1.10 45.96 -9.96
CA ARG A 78 -0.93 45.92 -11.45
C ARG A 78 0.04 46.92 -12.06
N LYS A 79 0.79 47.67 -11.26
CA LYS A 79 1.54 48.83 -11.77
C LYS A 79 3.03 48.56 -11.95
N ASP A 80 3.61 47.63 -11.19
CA ASP A 80 5.06 47.41 -11.19
C ASP A 80 5.44 46.07 -11.83
N GLY A 81 5.84 46.10 -13.11
CA GLY A 81 6.14 44.92 -13.93
C GLY A 81 7.20 43.96 -13.36
N GLY A 82 8.14 44.43 -12.52
CA GLY A 82 9.21 43.59 -11.95
C GLY A 82 8.72 42.62 -10.86
N THR A 83 7.75 43.03 -10.05
CA THR A 83 7.19 42.17 -8.98
C THR A 83 6.40 41.00 -9.56
N TYR A 84 5.77 41.22 -10.73
CA TYR A 84 5.00 40.21 -11.44
C TYR A 84 5.81 39.01 -11.88
N ASP A 85 6.97 39.24 -12.50
CA ASP A 85 7.81 38.16 -13.01
C ASP A 85 8.36 37.32 -11.85
N LEU A 86 8.67 37.95 -10.71
CA LEU A 86 9.08 37.25 -9.49
C LEU A 86 7.96 36.37 -8.91
N LEU A 87 6.74 36.91 -8.77
CA LEU A 87 5.60 36.14 -8.26
C LEU A 87 5.26 34.97 -9.17
N LEU A 88 5.28 35.17 -10.50
CA LEU A 88 5.07 34.11 -11.47
C LEU A 88 6.15 33.02 -11.36
N ALA A 89 7.42 33.40 -11.24
CA ALA A 89 8.52 32.46 -11.04
C ALA A 89 8.35 31.65 -9.75
N LEU A 90 7.92 32.28 -8.65
CA LEU A 90 7.62 31.60 -7.39
C LEU A 90 6.45 30.61 -7.54
N MET A 91 5.39 30.96 -8.27
CA MET A 91 4.27 30.04 -8.52
C MET A 91 4.71 28.83 -9.34
N ILE A 92 5.52 29.04 -10.39
CA ILE A 92 6.08 27.94 -11.19
C ILE A 92 6.93 27.04 -10.30
N LEU A 93 7.76 27.60 -9.43
CA LEU A 93 8.58 26.83 -8.49
C LEU A 93 7.70 25.98 -7.55
N VAL A 94 6.63 26.55 -6.99
CA VAL A 94 5.68 25.80 -6.15
C VAL A 94 4.99 24.68 -6.95
N CYS A 95 4.61 24.91 -8.20
CA CYS A 95 4.05 23.87 -9.06
C CYS A 95 5.04 22.72 -9.32
N LEU A 96 6.31 23.04 -9.56
CA LEU A 96 7.36 22.04 -9.74
C LEU A 96 7.60 21.22 -8.47
N LEU A 97 7.57 21.85 -7.29
CA LEU A 97 7.66 21.16 -6.00
C LEU A 97 6.45 20.25 -5.75
N GLY A 98 5.25 20.73 -6.04
CA GLY A 98 4.02 19.94 -5.94
C GLY A 98 4.03 18.72 -6.87
N PHE A 99 4.49 18.89 -8.11
CA PHE A 99 4.65 17.79 -9.07
C PHE A 99 5.74 16.80 -8.63
N GLY A 100 6.90 17.31 -8.19
CA GLY A 100 8.02 16.48 -7.75
C GLY A 100 7.68 15.61 -6.55
N THR A 101 7.00 16.17 -5.55
CA THR A 101 6.53 15.41 -4.37
C THR A 101 5.53 14.31 -4.75
N ALA A 102 4.58 14.61 -5.66
CA ALA A 102 3.64 13.60 -6.17
C ALA A 102 4.35 12.46 -6.92
N LEU A 103 5.36 12.77 -7.73
CA LEU A 103 6.15 11.78 -8.46
C LEU A 103 6.97 10.89 -7.53
N LEU A 104 7.63 11.47 -6.53
CA LEU A 104 8.41 10.71 -5.54
C LEU A 104 7.54 9.73 -4.76
N VAL A 105 6.37 10.17 -4.31
CA VAL A 105 5.42 9.30 -3.59
C VAL A 105 4.85 8.23 -4.52
N SER A 106 4.51 8.56 -5.76
CA SER A 106 4.04 7.58 -6.75
C SER A 106 5.04 6.44 -6.96
N ARG A 107 6.34 6.77 -7.11
CA ARG A 107 7.41 5.76 -7.22
C ARG A 107 7.53 4.92 -5.96
N GLY A 108 7.48 5.55 -4.78
CA GLY A 108 7.54 4.85 -3.49
C GLY A 108 6.38 3.86 -3.30
N LEU A 109 5.16 4.25 -3.68
CA LEU A 109 3.98 3.38 -3.62
C LEU A 109 4.07 2.22 -4.61
N LEU A 110 4.54 2.47 -5.84
CA LEU A 110 4.75 1.41 -6.82
C LEU A 110 5.72 0.35 -6.29
N HIS A 111 6.84 0.79 -5.68
CA HIS A 111 7.79 -0.13 -5.08
C HIS A 111 7.18 -0.95 -3.94
N ALA A 112 6.46 -0.32 -3.00
CA ALA A 112 5.79 -1.04 -1.91
C ALA A 112 4.77 -2.07 -2.43
N GLN A 113 3.95 -1.69 -3.40
CA GLN A 113 2.98 -2.61 -4.02
C GLN A 113 3.67 -3.78 -4.71
N THR A 114 4.77 -3.52 -5.42
CA THR A 114 5.54 -4.62 -6.04
C THR A 114 6.15 -5.54 -4.99
N HIS A 115 6.57 -5.01 -3.84
CA HIS A 115 7.12 -5.81 -2.76
C HIS A 115 6.06 -6.71 -2.12
N ILE A 116 4.89 -6.16 -1.79
CA ILE A 116 3.74 -6.92 -1.28
C ILE A 116 3.31 -8.00 -2.28
N ALA A 117 3.25 -7.68 -3.58
CA ALA A 117 2.87 -8.64 -4.61
C ALA A 117 3.89 -9.79 -4.77
N ARG A 118 5.19 -9.52 -4.58
CA ARG A 118 6.23 -10.57 -4.55
C ARG A 118 6.05 -11.50 -3.35
N LEU A 119 5.82 -10.91 -2.18
CA LEU A 119 5.63 -11.63 -0.93
C LEU A 119 4.38 -12.53 -0.97
N ASP A 120 3.28 -11.99 -1.51
CA ASP A 120 2.05 -12.73 -1.77
C ASP A 120 2.28 -13.90 -2.73
N ARG A 121 3.00 -13.66 -3.84
CA ARG A 121 3.37 -14.72 -4.80
C ARG A 121 4.18 -15.83 -4.13
N TRP A 122 5.20 -15.45 -3.38
CA TRP A 122 6.08 -16.40 -2.71
C TRP A 122 5.30 -17.29 -1.75
N TRP A 123 4.35 -16.72 -1.01
CA TRP A 123 3.54 -17.47 -0.04
C TRP A 123 2.69 -18.58 -0.66
N TYR A 124 2.04 -18.32 -1.78
CA TYR A 124 1.17 -19.30 -2.44
C TYR A 124 1.91 -20.27 -3.35
N SER A 125 3.21 -20.07 -3.57
CA SER A 125 4.01 -20.96 -4.41
C SER A 125 4.05 -22.39 -3.84
N PRO A 126 3.78 -23.43 -4.65
CA PRO A 126 3.96 -24.81 -4.23
C PRO A 126 5.44 -25.14 -3.95
N ASP A 127 6.37 -24.46 -4.62
CA ASP A 127 7.80 -24.66 -4.45
C ASP A 127 8.45 -23.38 -3.89
N ARG A 128 8.24 -23.12 -2.60
CA ARG A 128 8.80 -21.96 -1.88
C ARG A 128 10.32 -21.93 -1.88
N ALA A 129 10.97 -23.10 -1.96
CA ALA A 129 12.42 -23.24 -1.91
C ALA A 129 13.09 -22.88 -3.23
N ASN A 130 12.46 -23.21 -4.37
CA ASN A 130 13.05 -22.99 -5.70
C ASN A 130 12.37 -21.87 -6.50
N MET A 131 11.44 -21.13 -5.91
CA MET A 131 10.75 -20.06 -6.62
C MET A 131 11.73 -18.95 -7.03
N SER A 132 11.94 -18.78 -8.34
CA SER A 132 12.66 -17.61 -8.85
C SER A 132 11.80 -16.37 -8.59
N MET A 133 12.46 -15.30 -8.14
CA MET A 133 11.80 -14.01 -7.83
C MET A 133 11.51 -13.17 -9.09
N ASP A 134 11.44 -13.81 -10.26
CA ASP A 134 11.22 -13.13 -11.53
C ASP A 134 9.74 -12.77 -11.73
N PHE A 135 9.51 -11.60 -12.33
CA PHE A 135 8.17 -11.15 -12.67
C PHE A 135 7.69 -11.78 -13.97
N PRO A 136 6.38 -12.05 -14.09
CA PRO A 136 5.81 -12.47 -15.35
C PRO A 136 5.92 -11.28 -16.29
N ARG A 137 6.44 -11.52 -17.49
CA ARG A 137 6.76 -10.45 -18.42
C ARG A 137 5.51 -9.98 -19.15
N THR A 138 4.51 -10.84 -19.31
CA THR A 138 3.33 -10.55 -20.12
C THR A 138 2.04 -10.35 -19.29
N ARG A 139 1.05 -9.68 -19.88
CA ARG A 139 -0.28 -9.50 -19.26
C ARG A 139 -1.04 -10.83 -19.16
N ASN A 140 -0.87 -11.72 -20.14
CA ASN A 140 -1.57 -13.00 -20.19
C ASN A 140 -1.06 -13.94 -19.09
N GLU A 141 0.27 -14.03 -18.91
CA GLU A 141 0.88 -14.76 -17.79
C GLU A 141 0.32 -14.27 -16.44
N ARG A 142 0.17 -12.95 -16.25
CA ARG A 142 -0.40 -12.39 -15.02
C ARG A 142 -1.86 -12.80 -14.80
N LEU A 143 -2.66 -12.95 -15.85
CA LEU A 143 -4.06 -13.32 -15.75
C LEU A 143 -4.22 -14.82 -15.48
N GLU A 144 -3.44 -15.66 -16.17
CA GLU A 144 -3.41 -17.11 -15.94
C GLU A 144 -2.91 -17.41 -14.53
N GLU A 145 -1.83 -16.78 -14.10
CA GLU A 145 -1.30 -16.91 -12.74
C GLU A 145 -2.35 -16.48 -11.69
N ARG A 146 -3.09 -15.40 -11.94
CA ARG A 146 -4.18 -14.97 -11.03
C ARG A 146 -5.29 -16.01 -10.94
N ARG A 147 -5.68 -16.65 -12.05
CA ARG A 147 -6.70 -17.71 -12.04
C ARG A 147 -6.22 -18.93 -11.27
N ALA A 148 -5.03 -19.44 -11.59
CA ALA A 148 -4.43 -20.57 -10.89
C ALA A 148 -4.27 -20.29 -9.39
N ARG A 149 -3.94 -19.05 -9.00
CA ARG A 149 -3.90 -18.64 -7.59
C ARG A 149 -5.26 -18.65 -6.93
N MET A 150 -6.31 -18.18 -7.59
CA MET A 150 -7.65 -18.19 -6.99
C MET A 150 -8.13 -19.63 -6.77
N GLU A 151 -7.87 -20.52 -7.72
CA GLU A 151 -8.18 -21.95 -7.60
C GLU A 151 -7.39 -22.61 -6.46
N LEU A 152 -6.07 -22.37 -6.41
CA LEU A 152 -5.20 -22.94 -5.39
C LEU A 152 -5.44 -22.33 -4.00
N ALA A 153 -5.78 -21.04 -3.92
CA ALA A 153 -6.20 -20.40 -2.69
C ALA A 153 -7.53 -20.99 -2.21
N GLN A 154 -8.49 -21.19 -3.10
CA GLN A 154 -9.77 -21.82 -2.77
C GLN A 154 -9.59 -23.25 -2.27
N GLU A 155 -8.65 -24.01 -2.84
CA GLU A 155 -8.25 -25.34 -2.36
C GLU A 155 -7.56 -25.27 -0.98
N LYS A 156 -6.61 -24.34 -0.81
CA LYS A 156 -5.82 -24.15 0.43
C LYS A 156 -6.54 -23.40 1.55
N LEU A 157 -7.71 -22.83 1.29
CA LEU A 157 -8.48 -22.09 2.30
C LEU A 157 -8.87 -22.96 3.50
N GLY A 158 -8.86 -24.29 3.35
CA GLY A 158 -9.05 -25.23 4.46
C GLY A 158 -7.85 -25.36 5.41
N SER A 159 -6.63 -24.99 4.99
CA SER A 159 -5.40 -25.27 5.76
C SER A 159 -4.54 -24.03 6.07
N HIS A 160 -4.76 -22.88 5.42
CA HIS A 160 -3.98 -21.67 5.66
C HIS A 160 -4.86 -20.43 5.91
N PRO A 161 -4.56 -19.62 6.95
CA PRO A 161 -5.26 -18.36 7.16
C PRO A 161 -4.91 -17.38 6.02
N PRO A 162 -5.90 -16.66 5.47
CA PRO A 162 -5.64 -15.62 4.46
C PRO A 162 -4.71 -14.55 5.03
N LEU A 163 -3.69 -14.15 4.26
CA LEU A 163 -2.65 -13.21 4.72
C LEU A 163 -3.18 -11.82 5.06
N GLN A 164 -4.19 -11.37 4.31
CA GLN A 164 -5.00 -10.19 4.60
C GLN A 164 -6.17 -10.19 3.61
N HIS A 165 -7.24 -9.48 3.93
CA HIS A 165 -8.47 -9.44 3.14
C HIS A 165 -8.16 -8.98 1.70
N GLN A 166 -8.02 -9.95 0.79
CA GLN A 166 -7.73 -9.74 -0.64
C GLN A 166 -8.92 -9.07 -1.37
N THR A 167 -9.98 -8.70 -0.65
CA THR A 167 -11.27 -8.29 -1.21
C THR A 167 -11.33 -6.86 -1.72
N ASP A 168 -10.44 -5.94 -1.32
CA ASP A 168 -10.67 -4.52 -1.62
C ASP A 168 -9.73 -3.91 -2.68
N LEU A 169 -8.89 -4.72 -3.32
CA LEU A 169 -8.12 -4.29 -4.50
C LEU A 169 -8.98 -4.17 -5.78
N ARG A 170 -10.28 -4.50 -5.72
CA ARG A 170 -11.27 -4.20 -6.76
C ARG A 170 -11.87 -2.82 -6.52
N SER A 171 -11.04 -1.80 -6.49
CA SER A 171 -11.49 -0.41 -6.49
C SER A 171 -10.98 0.24 -7.77
N ASP A 172 -11.81 0.15 -8.82
CA ASP A 172 -11.76 1.06 -9.97
C ASP A 172 -12.08 2.52 -9.56
N ASP A 173 -12.13 2.80 -8.25
CA ASP A 173 -12.32 4.11 -7.70
C ASP A 173 -11.15 5.00 -8.07
N LEU A 174 -11.49 6.13 -8.66
CA LEU A 174 -10.60 7.24 -8.95
C LEU A 174 -9.79 7.67 -7.70
N LEU A 175 -10.35 7.43 -6.51
CA LEU A 175 -9.78 7.76 -5.20
C LEU A 175 -9.03 6.59 -4.55
N SER A 176 -8.76 5.51 -5.27
CA SER A 176 -7.90 4.44 -4.77
C SER A 176 -6.56 5.02 -4.31
N PRO A 177 -6.02 4.59 -3.15
CA PRO A 177 -4.72 5.03 -2.64
C PRO A 177 -3.58 4.91 -3.67
N SER A 178 -3.73 3.98 -4.61
CA SER A 178 -2.80 3.75 -5.72
C SER A 178 -2.85 4.85 -6.81
N ASN A 179 -4.02 5.44 -7.04
CA ASN A 179 -4.27 6.43 -8.11
C ASN A 179 -4.11 7.88 -7.63
N LEU A 180 -4.24 8.10 -6.32
CA LEU A 180 -4.22 9.43 -5.71
C LEU A 180 -2.98 10.27 -6.07
N PRO A 181 -1.73 9.75 -6.07
CA PRO A 181 -0.59 10.53 -6.54
C PRO A 181 -0.68 10.90 -8.03
N ALA A 182 -1.27 10.04 -8.86
CA ALA A 182 -1.43 10.32 -10.29
C ALA A 182 -2.38 11.49 -10.51
N CYS A 183 -3.48 11.58 -9.74
CA CYS A 183 -4.36 12.75 -9.78
C CYS A 183 -3.59 14.05 -9.53
N PHE A 184 -2.72 14.10 -8.51
CA PHE A 184 -1.88 15.27 -8.25
C PHE A 184 -0.86 15.53 -9.36
N MET A 185 -0.21 14.49 -9.89
CA MET A 185 0.73 14.62 -11.01
C MET A 185 0.10 15.28 -12.24
N TYR A 186 -1.16 14.98 -12.56
CA TYR A 186 -1.86 15.60 -13.69
C TYR A 186 -2.40 17.00 -13.39
N MET A 187 -2.79 17.25 -12.14
CA MET A 187 -3.34 18.53 -11.71
C MET A 187 -2.30 19.67 -11.76
N TRP A 188 -1.05 19.42 -11.37
CA TRP A 188 -0.01 20.45 -11.35
C TRP A 188 0.32 21.07 -12.72
N PRO A 189 0.53 20.29 -13.80
CA PRO A 189 0.68 20.83 -15.15
C PRO A 189 -0.51 21.64 -15.61
N VAL A 190 -1.73 21.23 -15.26
CA VAL A 190 -2.96 21.97 -15.60
C VAL A 190 -2.98 23.32 -14.91
N ILE A 191 -2.68 23.38 -13.61
CA ILE A 191 -2.57 24.65 -12.87
C ILE A 191 -1.49 25.53 -13.50
N GLY A 192 -0.29 24.98 -13.76
CA GLY A 192 0.80 25.70 -14.41
C GLY A 192 0.41 26.26 -15.79
N ALA A 193 -0.28 25.47 -16.61
CA ALA A 193 -0.76 25.90 -17.92
C ALA A 193 -1.79 27.04 -17.83
N ILE A 194 -2.73 26.96 -16.88
CA ILE A 194 -3.70 28.03 -16.61
C ILE A 194 -2.97 29.32 -16.21
N LEU A 195 -1.95 29.25 -15.36
CA LEU A 195 -1.18 30.43 -14.94
C LEU A 195 -0.45 31.09 -16.11
N VAL A 196 0.18 30.29 -16.98
CA VAL A 196 0.84 30.79 -18.19
C VAL A 196 -0.17 31.41 -19.15
N PHE A 197 -1.31 30.76 -19.36
CA PHE A 197 -2.37 31.29 -20.22
C PHE A 197 -2.92 32.62 -19.72
N VAL A 198 -3.20 32.72 -18.42
CA VAL A 198 -3.66 33.96 -17.78
C VAL A 198 -2.62 35.06 -17.95
N ARG A 199 -1.32 34.75 -17.86
CA ARG A 199 -0.25 35.72 -18.11
C ARG A 199 -0.19 36.21 -19.55
N LEU A 200 -0.50 35.36 -20.53
CA LEU A 200 -0.49 35.71 -21.95
C LEU A 200 -1.74 36.50 -22.38
N ALA A 201 -2.84 36.34 -21.65
CA ALA A 201 -4.09 37.06 -21.92
C ALA A 201 -4.09 38.50 -21.39
N ILE A 202 -3.15 38.85 -20.52
CA ILE A 202 -2.95 40.17 -19.91
C ILE A 202 -1.80 40.89 -20.62
#